data_AF-A0A9D5KZD7-F1
#
_entry.id   AF-A0A9D5KZD7-F1
#
_cell.length_a   1.000
_cell.length_b   1.000
_cell.length_c   1.000
_cell.angle_alpha   90.00
_cell.angle_beta   90.00
_cell.angle_gamma   90.00
#
_symmetry.space_group_name_H-M   'P 1'
#
loop_
_entity.id
_entity.type
_entity.pdbx_description
1 polymer ?
#
loop_
_entity_poly.entity_id
_entity_poly.type
_entity_poly.pdbx_seq_one_letter_code
_entity_poly.pdbx_strand_id
1 'polypeptide(L)'
;MIQKSEKNRKTIGSDNELIFDTEGFTHWCVNIQGNSTRTAKSYLSSIRTAFSSQFDIEMDNPFLNLQNAFRNLRRKNEESFARLEFEFNALKGYKEMIEKYADTIMTDDGEIKDAPTETWISAWRMYLKYIRSKIDRLRQLNGLPLTISDDKEMFMDLPLTKEFRQYLKSLGKGYTHSSVDSICCRLRRLYNLFLRRRLKVDVMPDLEKYIDEGHSLNPFLKAVETEINYEDGCSLAPELTAEDFSRGKAAFSLYREFIEDYSLHPEKYHSERYTKAKK
;
A
#
# COMPACT_ATOMS: atom_id res chain seq x y z
N MET A 1 -52.64 14.94 2.81
CA MET A 1 -51.74 15.39 1.73
C MET A 1 -50.34 15.47 2.30
N ILE A 2 -49.58 14.38 2.20
CA ILE A 2 -48.17 14.36 2.61
C ILE A 2 -47.39 14.83 1.40
N GLN A 3 -46.75 16.00 1.52
CA GLN A 3 -45.85 16.52 0.50
C GLN A 3 -44.72 15.50 0.28
N LYS A 4 -44.69 14.95 -0.93
CA LYS A 4 -43.49 14.36 -1.52
C LYS A 4 -42.41 15.45 -1.52
N SER A 5 -41.44 15.37 -0.62
CA SER A 5 -40.18 16.09 -0.77
C SER A 5 -39.39 15.40 -1.88
N GLU A 6 -39.60 15.90 -3.08
CA GLU A 6 -38.86 15.55 -4.28
C GLU A 6 -37.36 15.74 -4.05
N LYS A 7 -36.63 14.63 -4.26
CA LYS A 7 -35.56 14.54 -5.26
C LYS A 7 -34.82 15.86 -5.52
N ASN A 8 -33.86 16.15 -4.65
CA ASN A 8 -32.67 16.93 -5.00
C ASN A 8 -31.48 16.46 -4.17
N ARG A 9 -31.19 15.15 -4.20
CA ARG A 9 -29.79 14.71 -4.03
C ARG A 9 -29.07 15.20 -5.28
N LYS A 10 -28.43 16.36 -5.20
CA LYS A 10 -27.39 16.76 -6.14
C LYS A 10 -26.49 15.54 -6.31
N THR A 11 -26.52 14.97 -7.51
CA THR A 11 -25.58 13.96 -7.97
C THR A 11 -24.19 14.43 -7.56
N ILE A 12 -23.60 13.66 -6.65
CA ILE A 12 -22.17 13.69 -6.40
C ILE A 12 -21.50 13.63 -7.79
N GLY A 13 -20.40 14.37 -7.93
CA GLY A 13 -19.51 14.28 -9.08
C GLY A 13 -19.33 12.84 -9.54
N SER A 14 -19.03 12.64 -10.83
CA SER A 14 -18.94 11.31 -11.44
C SER A 14 -18.20 10.31 -10.53
N ASP A 15 -18.53 9.01 -10.55
CA ASP A 15 -17.93 7.99 -9.65
C ASP A 15 -16.40 8.04 -9.51
N ASN A 16 -15.71 8.66 -10.47
CA ASN A 16 -14.27 8.92 -10.48
C ASN A 16 -13.79 10.10 -9.62
N GLU A 17 -14.68 10.98 -9.15
CA GLU A 17 -14.38 12.20 -8.39
C GLU A 17 -14.39 11.98 -6.87
N LEU A 18 -14.96 10.87 -6.41
CA LEU A 18 -15.08 10.55 -4.98
C LEU A 18 -13.79 10.05 -4.34
N ILE A 19 -12.88 9.45 -5.10
CA ILE A 19 -11.61 8.91 -4.59
C ILE A 19 -10.47 9.55 -5.36
N PHE A 20 -9.49 10.09 -4.65
CA PHE A 20 -8.32 10.68 -5.28
C PHE A 20 -7.46 9.62 -5.97
N ASP A 21 -7.18 9.84 -7.26
CA ASP A 21 -6.30 9.02 -8.09
C ASP A 21 -6.71 7.53 -8.16
N THR A 22 -7.95 7.25 -8.57
CA THR A 22 -8.49 5.88 -8.72
C THR A 22 -7.66 5.02 -9.68
N GLU A 23 -7.20 5.58 -10.80
CA GLU A 23 -6.35 4.88 -11.77
C GLU A 23 -4.99 4.54 -11.16
N GLY A 24 -4.33 5.51 -10.52
CA GLY A 24 -3.06 5.30 -9.85
C GLY A 24 -3.15 4.30 -8.70
N PHE A 25 -4.25 4.34 -7.93
CA PHE A 25 -4.51 3.35 -6.88
C PHE A 25 -4.67 1.95 -7.45
N THR A 26 -5.46 1.80 -8.52
CA THR A 26 -5.67 0.51 -9.18
C THR A 26 -4.35 -0.06 -9.72
N HIS A 27 -3.57 0.77 -10.42
CA HIS A 27 -2.25 0.41 -10.91
C HIS A 27 -1.33 -0.02 -9.77
N TRP A 28 -1.28 0.75 -8.69
CA TRP A 28 -0.42 0.45 -7.55
C TRP A 28 -0.85 -0.85 -6.83
N CYS A 29 -2.15 -1.07 -6.60
CA CYS A 29 -2.64 -2.31 -6.01
C CYS A 29 -2.26 -3.54 -6.84
N VAL A 30 -2.42 -3.48 -8.17
CA VAL A 30 -2.15 -4.64 -9.04
C VAL A 30 -0.66 -4.86 -9.22
N ASN A 31 0.05 -3.82 -9.66
CA ASN A 31 1.43 -3.96 -10.12
C ASN A 31 2.44 -3.91 -8.96
N ILE A 32 2.13 -3.20 -7.87
CA ILE A 32 3.07 -3.05 -6.74
C ILE A 32 2.68 -3.91 -5.54
N GLN A 33 1.38 -4.00 -5.20
CA GLN A 33 0.92 -4.85 -4.08
C GLN A 33 0.51 -6.26 -4.51
N GLY A 34 0.50 -6.57 -5.81
CA GLY A 34 0.22 -7.91 -6.33
C GLY A 34 -1.26 -8.35 -6.23
N ASN A 35 -2.19 -7.44 -5.96
CA ASN A 35 -3.62 -7.72 -5.96
C ASN A 35 -4.14 -8.01 -7.38
N SER A 36 -5.31 -8.65 -7.49
CA SER A 36 -6.01 -8.74 -8.78
C SER A 36 -6.70 -7.42 -9.14
N THR A 37 -6.93 -7.16 -10.43
CA THR A 37 -7.72 -5.99 -10.87
C THR A 37 -9.12 -5.99 -10.26
N ARG A 38 -9.73 -7.17 -10.10
CA ARG A 38 -11.05 -7.32 -9.44
C ARG A 38 -10.99 -6.87 -7.99
N THR A 39 -9.95 -7.27 -7.24
CA THR A 39 -9.74 -6.86 -5.85
C THR A 39 -9.53 -5.36 -5.74
N ALA A 40 -8.70 -4.76 -6.60
CA ALA A 40 -8.45 -3.32 -6.60
C ALA A 40 -9.74 -2.50 -6.86
N LYS A 41 -10.56 -2.93 -7.84
CA LYS A 41 -11.88 -2.34 -8.10
C LYS A 41 -12.84 -2.50 -6.92
N SER A 42 -12.82 -3.67 -6.28
CA SER A 42 -13.62 -3.92 -5.08
C SER A 42 -13.24 -2.98 -3.93
N TYR A 43 -11.94 -2.73 -3.71
CA TYR A 43 -11.50 -1.76 -2.71
C TYR A 43 -12.04 -0.35 -2.98
N LEU A 44 -11.96 0.12 -4.23
CA LEU A 44 -12.54 1.42 -4.60
C LEU A 44 -14.05 1.47 -4.34
N SER A 45 -14.78 0.42 -4.70
CA SER A 45 -16.22 0.33 -4.42
C SER A 45 -16.49 0.39 -2.91
N SER A 46 -15.77 -0.41 -2.13
CA SER A 46 -15.91 -0.48 -0.67
C SER A 46 -15.62 0.85 0.02
N ILE A 47 -14.59 1.58 -0.41
CA ILE A 47 -14.27 2.91 0.13
C ILE A 47 -15.41 3.89 -0.17
N ARG A 48 -15.93 3.89 -1.41
CA ARG A 48 -17.06 4.74 -1.80
C ARG A 48 -18.28 4.46 -0.93
N THR A 49 -18.68 3.19 -0.86
CA THR A 49 -19.87 2.79 -0.10
C THR A 49 -19.70 3.12 1.38
N ALA A 50 -18.53 2.82 1.98
CA ALA A 50 -18.25 3.19 3.36
C ALA A 50 -18.41 4.70 3.58
N PHE A 51 -17.83 5.51 2.69
CA PHE A 51 -17.87 6.95 2.83
C PHE A 51 -19.30 7.50 2.71
N SER A 52 -20.02 7.11 1.65
CA SER A 52 -21.38 7.60 1.39
C SER A 52 -22.43 7.11 2.38
N SER A 53 -22.19 5.95 3.01
CA SER A 53 -23.13 5.37 3.96
C SER A 53 -22.92 5.86 5.39
N GLN A 54 -21.71 6.29 5.76
CA GLN A 54 -21.36 6.62 7.15
C GLN A 54 -21.13 8.11 7.40
N PHE A 55 -20.91 8.90 6.34
CA PHE A 55 -20.64 10.33 6.47
C PHE A 55 -21.62 11.15 5.65
N ASP A 56 -22.08 12.25 6.24
CA ASP A 56 -23.02 13.16 5.59
C ASP A 56 -22.35 13.89 4.41
N ILE A 57 -23.15 14.24 3.41
CA ILE A 57 -22.74 15.02 2.24
C ILE A 57 -22.28 16.44 2.63
N GLU A 58 -22.71 16.93 3.78
CA GLU A 58 -22.29 18.23 4.34
C GLU A 58 -20.93 18.18 5.05
N MET A 59 -20.38 16.98 5.30
CA MET A 59 -19.03 16.84 5.87
C MET A 59 -17.95 17.17 4.83
N ASP A 60 -16.85 17.74 5.30
CA ASP A 60 -15.66 18.00 4.48
C ASP A 60 -15.18 16.72 3.79
N ASN A 61 -15.13 16.75 2.46
CA ASN A 61 -14.69 15.59 1.67
C ASN A 61 -13.16 15.40 1.80
N PRO A 62 -12.69 14.35 2.51
CA PRO A 62 -11.26 14.15 2.75
C PRO A 62 -10.50 13.83 1.46
N PHE A 63 -11.15 13.24 0.46
CA PHE A 63 -10.51 12.92 -0.81
C PHE A 63 -10.26 14.16 -1.67
N LEU A 64 -11.18 15.14 -1.63
CA LEU A 64 -11.00 16.43 -2.29
C LEU A 64 -9.89 17.25 -1.61
N ASN A 65 -9.87 17.26 -0.27
CA ASN A 65 -8.83 17.94 0.49
C ASN A 65 -7.45 17.34 0.20
N LEU A 66 -7.35 16.01 0.15
CA LEU A 66 -6.15 15.29 -0.24
C LEU A 66 -5.72 15.63 -1.68
N GLN A 67 -6.66 15.63 -2.63
CA GLN A 67 -6.39 16.03 -4.02
C GLN A 67 -5.81 17.44 -4.10
N ASN A 68 -6.38 18.39 -3.36
CA ASN A 68 -5.92 19.77 -3.31
C ASN A 68 -4.53 19.88 -2.68
N ALA A 69 -4.24 19.13 -1.61
CA ALA A 69 -2.92 19.07 -1.01
C ALA A 69 -1.86 18.54 -2.00
N PHE A 70 -2.17 17.47 -2.74
CA PHE A 70 -1.28 16.96 -3.80
C PHE A 70 -1.08 17.96 -4.95
N ARG A 71 -2.10 18.74 -5.32
CA ARG A 71 -1.97 19.81 -6.34
C ARG A 71 -1.06 20.94 -5.86
N ASN A 72 -1.13 21.29 -4.57
CA ASN A 72 -0.38 22.41 -3.98
C ASN A 72 1.11 22.11 -3.75
N LEU A 73 1.50 20.82 -3.75
CA LEU A 73 2.91 20.39 -3.67
C LEU A 73 3.81 20.89 -4.80
N ARG A 74 3.28 21.53 -5.85
CA ARG A 74 4.09 22.23 -6.85
C ARG A 74 5.10 23.20 -6.22
N ARG A 75 4.80 23.73 -5.02
CA ARG A 75 5.68 24.63 -4.25
C ARG A 75 6.85 23.92 -3.56
N LYS A 76 6.82 22.58 -3.44
CA LYS A 76 7.92 21.71 -2.95
C LYS A 76 8.56 22.16 -1.64
N ASN A 77 7.80 22.80 -0.74
CA ASN A 77 8.28 23.30 0.54
C ASN A 77 7.76 22.44 1.71
N GLU A 78 8.38 22.59 2.89
CA GLU A 78 8.02 21.84 4.10
C GLU A 78 6.55 22.01 4.49
N GLU A 79 6.01 23.23 4.37
CA GLU A 79 4.59 23.52 4.64
C GLU A 79 3.64 22.69 3.76
N SER A 80 3.98 22.49 2.49
CA SER A 80 3.17 21.67 1.57
C SER A 80 3.18 20.21 1.99
N PHE A 81 4.31 19.69 2.48
CA PHE A 81 4.38 18.34 3.03
C PHE A 81 3.66 18.22 4.37
N ALA A 82 3.76 19.23 5.24
CA ALA A 82 3.01 19.27 6.49
C ALA A 82 1.49 19.22 6.23
N ARG A 83 1.01 19.93 5.20
CA ARG A 83 -0.40 19.87 4.79
C ARG A 83 -0.78 18.48 4.28
N LEU A 84 0.06 17.81 3.48
CA LEU A 84 -0.20 16.43 3.07
C LEU A 84 -0.32 15.48 4.26
N GLU A 85 0.60 15.58 5.22
CA GLU A 85 0.59 14.73 6.41
C GLU A 85 -0.67 14.99 7.24
N PHE A 86 -1.12 16.24 7.34
CA PHE A 86 -2.39 16.59 7.97
C PHE A 86 -3.59 15.91 7.28
N GLU A 87 -3.70 16.03 5.94
CA GLU A 87 -4.81 15.40 5.21
C GLU A 87 -4.75 13.87 5.25
N PHE A 88 -3.55 13.29 5.24
CA PHE A 88 -3.37 11.85 5.44
C PHE A 88 -3.88 11.41 6.82
N ASN A 89 -3.55 12.15 7.88
CA ASN A 89 -4.00 11.84 9.23
C ASN A 89 -5.52 12.03 9.38
N ALA A 90 -6.10 13.04 8.73
CA ALA A 90 -7.56 13.19 8.66
C ALA A 90 -8.20 11.96 8.01
N LEU A 91 -7.66 11.48 6.89
CA LEU A 91 -8.12 10.25 6.22
C LEU A 91 -8.03 9.00 7.11
N LYS A 92 -6.98 8.91 7.94
CA LYS A 92 -6.86 7.84 8.97
C LYS A 92 -7.97 7.95 10.03
N GLY A 93 -8.30 9.17 10.47
CA GLY A 93 -9.43 9.42 11.37
C GLY A 93 -10.77 8.93 10.80
N TYR A 94 -11.02 9.10 9.50
CA TYR A 94 -12.21 8.53 8.84
C TYR A 94 -12.27 7.00 8.93
N LYS A 95 -11.14 6.31 8.69
CA LYS A 95 -11.04 4.85 8.89
C LYS A 95 -11.34 4.46 10.34
N GLU A 96 -10.78 5.18 11.31
CA GLU A 96 -11.01 4.93 12.75
C GLU A 96 -12.48 5.14 13.15
N MET A 97 -13.15 6.14 12.58
CA MET A 97 -14.60 6.34 12.78
C MET A 97 -15.42 5.18 12.22
N ILE A 98 -15.12 4.70 11.00
CA ILE A 98 -15.76 3.51 10.44
C ILE A 98 -15.54 2.31 11.36
N GLU A 99 -14.31 2.07 11.79
CA GLU A 99 -13.95 0.93 12.63
C GLU A 99 -14.65 0.94 13.99
N LYS A 100 -14.98 2.11 14.52
CA LYS A 100 -15.60 2.26 15.83
C LYS A 100 -17.13 2.36 15.82
N TYR A 101 -17.71 2.87 14.73
CA TYR A 101 -19.12 3.29 14.72
C TYR A 101 -19.95 2.73 13.55
N ALA A 102 -19.32 2.14 12.53
CA ALA A 102 -20.06 1.61 11.39
C ALA A 102 -20.58 0.20 11.71
N ASP A 103 -21.74 0.13 12.36
CA ASP A 103 -22.39 -1.15 12.68
C ASP A 103 -23.45 -1.52 11.64
N THR A 104 -24.15 -0.52 11.07
CA THR A 104 -25.27 -0.75 10.16
C THR A 104 -25.29 0.23 8.97
N ILE A 105 -26.01 -0.16 7.92
CA ILE A 105 -26.35 0.68 6.76
C ILE A 105 -27.86 0.65 6.52
N MET A 106 -28.39 1.76 6.01
CA MET A 106 -29.73 1.81 5.44
C MET A 106 -29.63 1.63 3.92
N THR A 107 -30.32 0.62 3.37
CA THR A 107 -30.37 0.39 1.92
C THR A 107 -31.29 1.40 1.24
N ASP A 108 -31.22 1.47 -0.10
CA ASP A 108 -32.11 2.33 -0.88
C ASP A 108 -33.59 1.96 -0.73
N ASP A 109 -33.89 0.69 -0.41
CA ASP A 109 -35.23 0.19 -0.12
C ASP A 109 -35.69 0.46 1.33
N GLY A 110 -34.84 1.12 2.13
CA GLY A 110 -35.09 1.49 3.51
C GLY A 110 -34.85 0.37 4.54
N GLU A 111 -34.28 -0.76 4.12
CA GLU A 111 -33.92 -1.85 5.03
C GLU A 111 -32.64 -1.51 5.79
N ILE A 112 -32.60 -1.83 7.09
CA ILE A 112 -31.38 -1.73 7.90
C ILE A 112 -30.65 -3.07 7.84
N LYS A 113 -29.37 -3.04 7.44
CA LYS A 113 -28.50 -4.22 7.32
C LYS A 113 -27.17 -4.00 8.03
N ASP A 114 -26.51 -5.08 8.38
CA ASP A 114 -25.16 -5.04 8.93
C ASP A 114 -24.20 -4.40 7.92
N ALA A 115 -23.37 -3.47 8.40
CA ALA A 115 -22.34 -2.88 7.57
C ALA A 115 -21.24 -3.91 7.27
N PRO A 116 -20.69 -3.98 6.04
CA PRO A 116 -19.58 -4.87 5.71
C PRO A 116 -18.23 -4.27 6.20
N THR A 117 -18.15 -3.98 7.49
CA THR A 117 -17.13 -3.13 8.12
C THR A 117 -15.73 -3.69 7.96
N GLU A 118 -15.53 -5.02 8.05
CA GLU A 118 -14.23 -5.64 7.79
C GLU A 118 -13.72 -5.38 6.36
N THR A 119 -14.63 -5.47 5.39
CA THR A 119 -14.31 -5.24 3.97
C THR A 119 -13.98 -3.77 3.73
N TRP A 120 -14.75 -2.87 4.35
CA TRP A 120 -14.48 -1.43 4.32
C TRP A 120 -13.13 -1.10 4.94
N ILE A 121 -12.85 -1.55 6.17
CA ILE A 121 -11.59 -1.31 6.86
C ILE A 121 -10.41 -1.83 6.04
N SER A 122 -10.52 -3.03 5.45
CA SER A 122 -9.47 -3.60 4.59
C SER A 122 -9.18 -2.72 3.37
N ALA A 123 -10.23 -2.22 2.72
CA ALA A 123 -10.10 -1.32 1.58
C ALA A 123 -9.47 0.03 1.97
N TRP A 124 -9.92 0.63 3.08
CA TRP A 124 -9.38 1.87 3.62
C TRP A 124 -7.91 1.74 4.03
N ARG A 125 -7.52 0.64 4.68
CA ARG A 125 -6.11 0.33 4.99
C ARG A 125 -5.27 0.29 3.71
N MET A 126 -5.74 -0.38 2.67
CA MET A 126 -5.02 -0.46 1.39
C MET A 126 -4.86 0.92 0.74
N TYR A 127 -5.90 1.75 0.78
CA TYR A 127 -5.85 3.10 0.23
C TYR A 127 -4.94 4.03 1.04
N LEU A 128 -4.94 3.92 2.37
CA LEU A 128 -3.99 4.64 3.22
C LEU A 128 -2.54 4.26 2.87
N LYS A 129 -2.23 2.97 2.69
CA LYS A 129 -0.89 2.55 2.23
C LYS A 129 -0.51 3.17 0.90
N TYR A 130 -1.44 3.21 -0.05
CA TYR A 130 -1.22 3.86 -1.35
C TYR A 130 -0.91 5.36 -1.21
N ILE A 131 -1.69 6.10 -0.41
CA ILE A 131 -1.42 7.52 -0.20
C ILE A 131 -0.07 7.73 0.48
N ARG A 132 0.26 6.90 1.49
CA ARG A 132 1.56 6.94 2.15
C ARG A 132 2.71 6.69 1.16
N SER A 133 2.58 5.71 0.27
CA SER A 133 3.63 5.41 -0.73
C SER A 133 3.86 6.59 -1.68
N LYS A 134 2.79 7.30 -2.05
CA LYS A 134 2.90 8.53 -2.87
C LYS A 134 3.57 9.67 -2.12
N ILE A 135 3.22 9.90 -0.85
CA ILE A 135 3.86 10.91 -0.01
C ILE A 135 5.36 10.59 0.12
N ASP A 136 5.70 9.35 0.45
CA ASP A 136 7.08 8.88 0.61
C ASP A 136 7.89 9.08 -0.68
N ARG A 137 7.33 8.70 -1.85
CA ARG A 137 7.99 8.91 -3.14
C ARG A 137 8.23 10.39 -3.43
N LEU A 138 7.26 11.25 -3.12
CA LEU A 138 7.44 12.70 -3.30
C LEU A 138 8.50 13.26 -2.37
N ARG A 139 8.57 12.81 -1.11
CA ARG A 139 9.64 13.22 -0.19
C ARG A 139 11.02 12.87 -0.75
N GLN A 140 11.19 11.63 -1.21
CA GLN A 140 12.46 11.17 -1.84
C GLN A 140 12.86 12.01 -3.05
N LEU A 141 11.93 12.26 -3.98
CA LEU A 141 12.20 13.05 -5.18
C LEU A 141 12.60 14.50 -4.87
N ASN A 142 12.34 14.98 -3.65
CA ASN A 142 12.75 16.30 -3.18
C ASN A 142 13.88 16.24 -2.14
N GLY A 143 14.56 15.10 -2.00
CA GLY A 143 15.69 14.92 -1.08
C GLY A 143 15.31 14.97 0.40
N LEU A 144 14.02 14.80 0.72
CA LEU A 144 13.53 14.81 2.10
C LEU A 144 13.57 13.39 2.69
N PRO A 145 13.95 13.25 3.97
CA PRO A 145 13.98 11.96 4.63
C PRO A 145 12.56 11.39 4.78
N LEU A 146 12.46 10.07 4.66
CA LEU A 146 11.24 9.33 4.98
C LEU A 146 11.05 9.21 6.49
N THR A 147 9.79 9.16 6.92
CA THR A 147 9.41 8.82 8.28
C THR A 147 8.67 7.49 8.25
N ILE A 148 9.31 6.43 8.75
CA ILE A 148 8.74 5.07 8.74
C ILE A 148 8.25 4.71 10.14
N SER A 149 6.93 4.72 10.33
CA SER A 149 6.28 4.29 11.58
C SER A 149 6.32 2.77 11.78
N ASP A 150 6.35 2.29 13.03
CA ASP A 150 6.08 0.87 13.39
C ASP A 150 4.56 0.55 13.39
N ASP A 151 3.82 1.15 12.46
CA ASP A 151 2.42 0.81 12.23
C ASP A 151 2.38 -0.38 11.26
N LYS A 152 2.15 -1.59 11.80
CA LYS A 152 2.06 -2.82 10.99
C LYS A 152 0.97 -2.73 9.93
N GLU A 153 -0.09 -1.96 10.15
CA GLU A 153 -1.14 -1.73 9.15
C GLU A 153 -0.64 -0.89 7.98
N MET A 154 0.48 -0.17 8.13
CA MET A 154 1.09 0.69 7.12
C MET A 154 2.32 0.08 6.45
N PHE A 155 2.70 -1.15 6.81
CA PHE A 155 3.83 -1.82 6.18
C PHE A 155 3.57 -2.03 4.68
N MET A 156 4.51 -1.56 3.86
CA MET A 156 4.51 -1.80 2.43
C MET A 156 4.86 -3.25 2.16
N ASP A 157 4.29 -3.84 1.11
CA ASP A 157 4.76 -5.14 0.63
C ASP A 157 6.16 -5.03 0.00
N LEU A 158 6.81 -6.19 -0.18
CA LEU A 158 8.09 -6.26 -0.90
C LEU A 158 7.87 -6.03 -2.40
N PRO A 159 8.87 -5.52 -3.13
CA PRO A 159 8.82 -5.55 -4.59
C PRO A 159 8.72 -6.97 -5.09
N LEU A 160 7.96 -7.15 -6.17
CA LEU A 160 7.80 -8.46 -6.80
C LEU A 160 7.29 -9.53 -5.83
N THR A 161 6.55 -9.17 -4.76
CA THR A 161 6.05 -10.15 -3.78
C THR A 161 5.28 -11.29 -4.44
N LYS A 162 4.53 -11.02 -5.51
CA LYS A 162 3.72 -12.04 -6.18
C LYS A 162 4.59 -13.07 -6.91
N GLU A 163 5.60 -12.60 -7.62
CA GLU A 163 6.61 -13.38 -8.32
C GLU A 163 7.48 -14.14 -7.31
N PHE A 164 7.88 -13.49 -6.21
CA PHE A 164 8.61 -14.14 -5.12
C PHE A 164 7.80 -15.26 -4.47
N ARG A 165 6.49 -15.06 -4.25
CA ARG A 165 5.60 -16.12 -3.76
C ARG A 165 5.49 -17.29 -4.74
N GLN A 166 5.56 -17.06 -6.05
CA GLN A 166 5.60 -18.11 -7.05
C GLN A 166 6.94 -18.85 -7.03
N TYR A 167 8.05 -18.12 -6.93
CA TYR A 167 9.39 -18.68 -6.74
C TYR A 167 9.43 -19.63 -5.54
N LEU A 168 8.98 -19.19 -4.37
CA LEU A 168 8.97 -20.02 -3.16
C LEU A 168 8.14 -21.30 -3.35
N LYS A 169 7.01 -21.23 -4.05
CA LYS A 169 6.20 -22.42 -4.38
C LYS A 169 6.91 -23.36 -5.36
N SER A 170 7.74 -22.82 -6.26
CA SER A 170 8.49 -23.60 -7.25
C SER A 170 9.64 -24.41 -6.65
N LEU A 171 10.14 -24.03 -5.46
CA LEU A 171 11.23 -24.73 -4.76
C LEU A 171 10.84 -26.12 -4.21
N GLY A 172 9.58 -26.55 -4.37
CA GLY A 172 9.17 -27.95 -4.15
C GLY A 172 8.67 -28.30 -2.73
N LYS A 173 8.68 -29.61 -2.41
CA LYS A 173 8.06 -30.21 -1.20
C LYS A 173 8.76 -29.74 0.08
N GLY A 174 8.28 -28.63 0.63
CA GLY A 174 8.74 -28.01 1.87
C GLY A 174 8.08 -26.64 2.10
N TYR A 175 7.66 -25.99 1.01
CA TYR A 175 7.00 -24.70 1.07
C TYR A 175 5.47 -24.82 0.98
N THR A 176 4.83 -25.24 2.09
CA THR A 176 3.36 -25.13 2.25
C THR A 176 2.92 -23.67 2.18
N HIS A 177 1.63 -23.40 1.92
CA HIS A 177 1.11 -22.03 1.89
C HIS A 177 1.47 -21.23 3.16
N SER A 178 1.36 -21.86 4.34
CA SER A 178 1.72 -21.26 5.63
C SER A 178 3.21 -20.90 5.76
N SER A 179 4.11 -21.72 5.20
CA SER A 179 5.54 -21.41 5.20
C SER A 179 5.88 -20.22 4.28
N VAL A 180 5.25 -20.13 3.11
CA VAL A 180 5.41 -19.00 2.17
C VAL A 180 4.95 -17.70 2.82
N ASP A 181 3.78 -17.71 3.46
CA ASP A 181 3.27 -16.54 4.18
C ASP A 181 4.16 -16.16 5.35
N SER A 182 4.71 -17.13 6.08
CA SER A 182 5.64 -16.87 7.17
C SER A 182 6.92 -16.19 6.67
N ILE A 183 7.51 -16.69 5.58
CA ILE A 183 8.71 -16.11 4.94
C ILE A 183 8.43 -14.69 4.47
N CYS A 184 7.35 -14.48 3.72
CA CYS A 184 6.97 -13.16 3.23
C CYS A 184 6.71 -12.18 4.39
N CYS A 185 6.03 -12.61 5.46
CA CYS A 185 5.76 -11.76 6.62
C CYS A 185 7.04 -11.34 7.33
N ARG A 186 7.99 -12.28 7.54
CA ARG A 186 9.28 -12.00 8.19
C ARG A 186 10.10 -11.00 7.38
N LEU A 187 10.21 -11.24 6.07
CA LEU A 187 10.96 -10.37 5.19
C LEU A 187 10.31 -8.98 5.06
N ARG A 188 8.98 -8.91 4.98
CA ARG A 188 8.24 -7.64 4.98
C ARG A 188 8.48 -6.83 6.25
N ARG A 189 8.55 -7.48 7.42
CA ARG A 189 8.86 -6.82 8.70
C ARG A 189 10.29 -6.27 8.70
N LEU A 190 11.28 -7.08 8.30
CA LEU A 190 12.68 -6.64 8.17
C LEU A 190 12.80 -5.49 7.16
N TYR A 191 12.14 -5.58 6.02
CA TYR A 191 12.16 -4.55 4.98
C TYR A 191 11.61 -3.22 5.48
N ASN A 192 10.44 -3.20 6.14
CA ASN A 192 9.85 -1.94 6.60
C ASN A 192 10.60 -1.33 7.79
N LEU A 193 10.93 -2.13 8.80
CA LEU A 193 11.50 -1.60 10.04
C LEU A 193 13.00 -1.36 9.96
N PHE A 194 13.74 -2.15 9.18
CA PHE A 194 15.18 -2.01 9.08
C PHE A 194 15.58 -1.34 7.76
N LEU A 195 15.27 -1.95 6.61
CA LEU A 195 15.81 -1.49 5.33
C LEU A 195 15.27 -0.12 4.91
N ARG A 196 13.96 0.11 4.93
CA ARG A 196 13.37 1.42 4.58
C ARG A 196 13.83 2.53 5.53
N ARG A 197 13.99 2.21 6.83
CA ARG A 197 14.52 3.17 7.83
C ARG A 197 16.00 3.49 7.59
N ARG A 198 16.82 2.47 7.33
CA ARG A 198 18.26 2.61 7.10
C ARG A 198 18.56 3.38 5.84
N LEU A 199 17.95 2.97 4.73
CA LEU A 199 18.18 3.58 3.43
C LEU A 199 17.55 4.99 3.38
N LYS A 200 16.51 5.26 4.18
CA LYS A 200 15.70 6.50 4.12
C LYS A 200 15.17 6.78 2.72
N VAL A 201 15.17 5.77 1.85
CA VAL A 201 14.68 5.79 0.48
C VAL A 201 13.95 4.50 0.22
N ASP A 202 12.91 4.58 -0.59
CA ASP A 202 12.20 3.45 -1.13
C ASP A 202 12.78 3.18 -2.51
N VAL A 203 13.92 2.49 -2.51
CA VAL A 203 14.66 2.09 -3.73
C VAL A 203 14.04 0.88 -4.42
N MET A 204 13.19 0.19 -3.69
CA MET A 204 12.62 -1.10 -4.00
C MET A 204 11.51 -1.04 -5.08
N PRO A 205 10.68 0.01 -5.20
CA PRO A 205 9.76 0.19 -6.32
C PRO A 205 10.42 0.37 -7.69
N ASP A 206 11.68 0.83 -7.74
CA ASP A 206 12.41 1.01 -9.00
C ASP A 206 13.12 -0.28 -9.45
N LEU A 207 13.03 -1.36 -8.67
CA LEU A 207 13.78 -2.59 -8.87
C LEU A 207 13.47 -3.25 -10.22
N GLU A 208 12.19 -3.33 -10.60
CA GLU A 208 11.77 -3.86 -11.91
C GLU A 208 12.38 -3.06 -13.05
N LYS A 209 12.36 -1.73 -12.96
CA LYS A 209 12.91 -0.85 -13.99
C LYS A 209 14.42 -1.07 -14.16
N TYR A 210 15.16 -1.22 -13.07
CA TYR A 210 16.59 -1.52 -13.12
C TYR A 210 16.86 -2.87 -13.81
N ILE A 211 16.04 -3.90 -13.56
CA ILE A 211 16.15 -5.20 -14.24
C ILE A 211 15.85 -5.06 -15.73
N ASP A 212 14.77 -4.34 -16.09
CA ASP A 212 14.36 -4.10 -17.47
C ASP A 212 15.44 -3.32 -18.26
N GLU A 213 16.18 -2.44 -17.59
CA GLU A 213 17.34 -1.72 -18.16
C GLU A 213 18.60 -2.59 -18.27
N GLY A 214 18.54 -3.86 -17.86
CA GLY A 214 19.64 -4.82 -17.92
C GLY A 214 20.69 -4.63 -16.82
N HIS A 215 20.37 -3.88 -15.76
CA HIS A 215 21.27 -3.67 -14.64
C HIS A 215 21.22 -4.85 -13.66
N SER A 216 22.39 -5.36 -13.29
CA SER A 216 22.51 -6.36 -12.22
C SER A 216 22.25 -5.72 -10.86
N LEU A 217 21.30 -6.27 -10.10
CA LEU A 217 21.00 -5.84 -8.74
C LEU A 217 21.93 -6.44 -7.67
N ASN A 218 22.80 -7.39 -8.04
CA ASN A 218 23.69 -8.07 -7.09
C ASN A 218 24.53 -7.15 -6.21
N PRO A 219 25.14 -6.05 -6.71
CA PRO A 219 25.87 -5.12 -5.84
C PRO A 219 24.99 -4.51 -4.74
N PHE A 220 23.75 -4.12 -5.11
CA PHE A 220 22.79 -3.56 -4.17
C PHE A 220 22.33 -4.61 -3.15
N LEU A 221 21.98 -5.82 -3.59
CA LEU A 221 21.54 -6.88 -2.70
C LEU A 221 22.65 -7.33 -1.73
N LYS A 222 23.91 -7.38 -2.19
CA LYS A 222 25.08 -7.65 -1.32
C LYS A 222 25.32 -6.55 -0.29
N ALA A 223 25.13 -5.28 -0.67
CA ALA A 223 25.22 -4.17 0.27
C ALA A 223 24.14 -4.28 1.35
N VAL A 224 22.90 -4.58 0.94
CA VAL A 224 21.78 -4.82 1.86
C VAL A 224 22.06 -6.00 2.80
N GLU A 225 22.55 -7.12 2.28
CA GLU A 225 22.92 -8.29 3.10
C GLU A 225 24.01 -7.95 4.13
N THR A 226 25.02 -7.19 3.71
CA THR A 226 26.11 -6.74 4.59
C THR A 226 25.56 -5.89 5.73
N GLU A 227 24.66 -4.96 5.45
CA GLU A 227 24.00 -4.13 6.47
C GLU A 227 23.16 -4.98 7.44
N ILE A 228 22.38 -5.95 6.94
CA ILE A 228 21.59 -6.86 7.78
C ILE A 228 22.51 -7.70 8.68
N ASN A 229 23.69 -8.10 8.19
CA ASN A 229 24.65 -8.88 8.96
C ASN A 229 25.39 -8.04 10.02
N TYR A 230 25.67 -6.77 9.73
CA TYR A 230 26.38 -5.86 10.64
C TYR A 230 25.49 -5.38 11.80
N GLU A 231 24.20 -5.12 11.55
CA GLU A 231 23.30 -4.48 12.53
C GLU A 231 22.49 -5.47 13.39
N ASP A 232 22.95 -6.72 13.53
CA ASP A 232 22.35 -7.74 14.41
C ASP A 232 22.40 -7.26 15.88
N GLY A 233 21.35 -6.56 16.33
CA GLY A 233 21.26 -5.96 17.67
C GLY A 233 21.28 -4.42 17.75
N CYS A 234 20.98 -3.69 16.67
CA CYS A 234 21.10 -2.22 16.64
C CYS A 234 19.87 -1.40 17.10
N SER A 235 20.13 -0.18 17.58
CA SER A 235 19.18 0.86 18.00
C SER A 235 18.23 1.41 16.91
N LEU A 236 18.49 1.12 15.63
CA LEU A 236 17.70 1.67 14.50
C LEU A 236 16.31 1.03 14.37
N ALA A 237 16.18 -0.23 14.80
CA ALA A 237 14.94 -0.98 14.76
C ALA A 237 14.80 -1.77 16.08
N PRO A 238 14.61 -1.07 17.22
CA PRO A 238 14.55 -1.69 18.55
C PRO A 238 13.39 -2.70 18.69
N GLU A 239 12.43 -2.65 17.77
CA GLU A 239 11.27 -3.54 17.73
C GLU A 239 11.59 -4.89 17.05
N LEU A 240 12.78 -5.04 16.45
CA LEU A 240 13.25 -6.29 15.87
C LEU A 240 14.09 -7.06 16.89
N THR A 241 13.69 -8.29 17.18
CA THR A 241 14.45 -9.21 18.03
C THR A 241 15.59 -9.85 17.24
N ALA A 242 16.56 -10.45 17.95
CA ALA A 242 17.61 -11.26 17.31
C ALA A 242 17.01 -12.43 16.48
N GLU A 243 15.88 -12.98 16.91
CA GLU A 243 15.16 -13.99 16.15
C GLU A 243 14.53 -13.42 14.86
N ASP A 244 14.01 -12.19 14.89
CA ASP A 244 13.53 -11.51 13.69
C ASP A 244 14.66 -11.29 12.68
N PHE A 245 15.85 -10.89 13.14
CA PHE A 245 17.02 -10.76 12.26
C PHE A 245 17.47 -12.11 11.70
N SER A 246 17.60 -13.14 12.53
CA SER A 246 18.00 -14.49 12.07
C SER A 246 17.03 -15.05 11.02
N ARG A 247 15.73 -15.02 11.31
CA ARG A 247 14.68 -15.50 10.38
C ARG A 247 14.52 -14.60 9.16
N GLY A 248 14.72 -13.29 9.34
CA GLY A 248 14.69 -12.29 8.27
C GLY A 248 15.86 -12.43 7.31
N LYS A 249 17.08 -12.72 7.81
CA LYS A 249 18.27 -13.04 7.02
C LYS A 249 18.02 -14.25 6.12
N ALA A 250 17.51 -15.35 6.68
CA ALA A 250 17.17 -16.53 5.89
C ALA A 250 16.14 -16.23 4.79
N ALA A 251 15.11 -15.44 5.11
CA ALA A 251 14.12 -15.00 4.13
C ALA A 251 14.69 -14.06 3.06
N PHE A 252 15.63 -13.18 3.44
CA PHE A 252 16.32 -12.29 2.51
C PHE A 252 17.24 -13.05 1.55
N SER A 253 17.93 -14.09 2.01
CA SER A 253 18.72 -14.96 1.12
C SER A 253 17.88 -15.59 0.01
N LEU A 254 16.70 -16.13 0.36
CA LEU A 254 15.75 -16.65 -0.62
C LEU A 254 15.24 -15.56 -1.59
N TYR A 255 15.03 -14.34 -1.09
CA TYR A 255 14.64 -13.21 -1.92
C TYR A 255 15.75 -12.79 -2.89
N ARG A 256 17.01 -12.80 -2.46
CA ARG A 256 18.15 -12.53 -3.35
C ARG A 256 18.24 -13.56 -4.46
N GLU A 257 18.16 -14.85 -4.13
CA GLU A 257 18.13 -15.94 -5.13
C GLU A 257 16.97 -15.75 -6.12
N PHE A 258 15.80 -15.38 -5.61
CA PHE A 258 14.65 -15.04 -6.45
C PHE A 258 14.97 -13.88 -7.41
N ILE A 259 15.52 -12.77 -6.93
CA ILE A 259 15.84 -11.62 -7.79
C ILE A 259 16.87 -12.00 -8.85
N GLU A 260 17.87 -12.82 -8.51
CA GLU A 260 18.85 -13.34 -9.47
C GLU A 260 18.18 -14.19 -10.56
N ASP A 261 17.32 -15.14 -10.19
CA ASP A 261 16.59 -15.98 -11.15
C ASP A 261 15.57 -15.16 -11.97
N TYR A 262 14.84 -14.25 -11.35
CA TYR A 262 13.88 -13.36 -12.01
C TYR A 262 14.56 -12.41 -12.99
N SER A 263 15.76 -11.92 -12.68
CA SER A 263 16.51 -11.03 -13.59
C SER A 263 16.96 -11.74 -14.88
N LEU A 264 17.14 -13.07 -14.82
CA LEU A 264 17.52 -13.89 -15.97
C LEU A 264 16.31 -14.45 -16.72
N HIS A 265 15.23 -14.73 -15.99
CA HIS A 265 14.06 -15.46 -16.48
C HIS A 265 12.74 -14.82 -15.98
N PRO A 266 12.46 -13.54 -16.27
CA PRO A 266 11.27 -12.86 -15.76
C PRO A 266 9.96 -13.53 -16.24
N GLU A 267 9.97 -14.14 -17.43
CA GLU A 267 8.84 -14.84 -18.03
C GLU A 267 8.38 -16.07 -17.24
N LYS A 268 9.24 -16.64 -16.39
CA LYS A 268 8.93 -17.80 -15.53
C LYS A 268 7.87 -17.48 -14.48
N TYR A 269 7.70 -16.20 -14.15
CA TYR A 269 6.85 -15.72 -13.04
C TYR A 269 5.70 -14.86 -13.56
N HIS A 270 4.67 -15.50 -14.11
CA HIS A 270 3.53 -14.78 -14.65
C HIS A 270 2.72 -14.07 -13.55
N SER A 271 2.67 -12.74 -13.61
CA SER A 271 1.78 -11.92 -12.80
C SER A 271 0.79 -11.15 -13.68
N GLU A 272 -0.47 -11.12 -13.25
CA GLU A 272 -1.44 -10.13 -13.76
C GLU A 272 -0.84 -8.73 -13.60
N ARG A 273 -0.78 -7.98 -14.71
CA ARG A 273 -0.33 -6.59 -14.76
C ARG A 273 -1.47 -5.71 -15.25
N TYR A 274 -1.72 -4.63 -14.53
CA TYR A 274 -2.64 -3.58 -14.94
C TYR A 274 -1.91 -2.63 -15.89
N THR A 275 -2.26 -2.70 -17.17
CA THR A 275 -1.86 -1.70 -18.17
C THR A 275 -3.04 -0.78 -18.43
N LYS A 276 -2.80 0.54 -18.44
CA LYS A 276 -3.86 1.50 -18.75
C LYS A 276 -4.38 1.21 -20.16
N ALA A 277 -5.70 1.04 -20.30
CA ALA A 277 -6.31 0.97 -21.63
C ALA A 277 -5.97 2.27 -22.38
N LYS A 278 -5.34 2.16 -23.56
CA LYS A 278 -5.14 3.31 -24.45
C LYS A 278 -6.53 3.88 -24.75
N LYS A 279 -6.79 5.11 -24.31
CA LYS A 279 -7.94 5.90 -24.75
C LYS A 279 -7.64 6.48 -26.12
#